data_AF-A0A1I2SL32-F1
#
_entry.id   AF-A0A1I2SL32-F1
#
_cell.length_a   1.000
_cell.length_b   1.000
_cell.length_c   1.000
_cell.angle_alpha   90.00
_cell.angle_beta   90.00
_cell.angle_gamma   90.00
#
_symmetry.space_group_name_H-M   'P 1'
#
loop_
_entity.id
_entity.type
_entity.pdbx_description
1 polymer ?
#
loop_
_entity_poly.entity_id
_entity_poly.type
_entity_poly.pdbx_seq_one_letter_code
_entity_poly.pdbx_strand_id
1 'polypeptide(L)'
;MITDRKAASERILGYAHRMRMDGAEARWTLGTFNGIELELAGYESIDDEGERSLSTFITALHHGENRDFELTGKTRPGTVVGRIESSIRNLDGDLAGVRANLEANKRRLAAFEARLGQDFPDTALLDDKLQELVELEADLATTRGEFERGTDGEAPQLECESDQRERLPPVALPPSDAKPVKLDIHIASPAMSASLHIA
;
A
#
# COMPACT_ATOMS: atom_id res chain seq x y z
N MET A 1 -7.81 23.02 33.84
CA MET A 1 -6.65 23.66 33.19
C MET A 1 -5.48 22.73 33.36
N ILE A 2 -4.87 22.23 32.28
CA ILE A 2 -3.62 21.47 32.37
C ILE A 2 -2.56 22.43 32.92
N THR A 3 -2.16 22.21 34.15
CA THR A 3 -1.10 22.94 34.83
C THR A 3 0.20 22.58 34.10
N ASP A 4 0.63 23.53 33.29
CA ASP A 4 1.80 23.52 32.42
C ASP A 4 1.87 22.46 31.30
N ARG A 5 1.23 22.78 30.17
CA ARG A 5 1.34 22.06 28.88
C ARG A 5 2.80 21.82 28.49
N LYS A 6 3.70 22.77 28.77
CA LYS A 6 5.10 22.67 28.40
C LYS A 6 5.79 21.59 29.24
N ALA A 7 5.60 21.60 30.56
CA ALA A 7 6.15 20.58 31.44
C ALA A 7 5.64 19.16 31.11
N ALA A 8 4.35 19.03 30.78
CA ALA A 8 3.78 17.75 30.35
C ALA A 8 4.46 17.24 29.06
N SER A 9 4.59 18.11 28.05
CA SER A 9 5.27 17.77 26.80
C SER A 9 6.75 17.43 27.00
N GLU A 10 7.47 18.20 27.80
CA GLU A 10 8.89 17.96 28.10
C GLU A 10 9.08 16.61 28.80
N ARG A 11 8.17 16.25 29.71
CA ARG A 11 8.19 14.95 30.38
C ARG A 11 7.98 13.80 29.39
N ILE A 12 7.03 13.92 28.46
CA ILE A 12 6.79 12.92 27.41
C ILE A 12 8.03 12.76 26.52
N LEU A 13 8.63 13.88 26.08
CA LEU A 13 9.86 13.84 25.28
C LEU A 13 11.03 13.23 26.05
N GLY A 14 11.13 13.48 27.35
CA GLY A 14 12.13 12.86 28.22
C GLY A 14 11.96 11.34 28.32
N TYR A 15 10.72 10.84 28.40
CA TYR A 15 10.45 9.41 28.36
C TYR A 15 10.83 8.78 27.02
N ALA A 16 10.43 9.40 25.90
CA ALA A 16 10.78 8.94 24.57
C ALA A 16 12.31 8.91 24.35
N HIS A 17 13.01 9.96 24.80
CA HIS A 17 14.46 10.03 24.72
C HIS A 17 15.15 8.91 25.52
N ARG A 18 14.68 8.63 26.75
CA ARG A 18 15.20 7.55 27.57
C ARG A 18 14.99 6.19 26.92
N MET A 19 13.79 5.94 26.39
CA MET A 19 13.47 4.73 25.63
C MET A 19 14.51 4.44 24.55
N ARG A 20 14.84 5.46 23.75
CA ARG A 20 15.84 5.35 22.68
C ARG A 20 17.25 5.08 23.20
N MET A 21 17.61 5.66 24.35
CA MET A 21 18.91 5.43 24.99
C MET A 21 19.03 4.02 25.57
N ASP A 22 17.94 3.48 26.09
CA ASP A 22 17.90 2.12 26.63
C ASP A 22 17.93 1.06 25.51
N GLY A 23 17.54 1.43 24.27
CA GLY A 23 17.65 0.59 23.08
C GLY A 23 16.72 -0.63 23.06
N ALA A 24 15.75 -0.69 23.97
CA ALA A 24 14.81 -1.79 24.11
C ALA A 24 13.40 -1.39 23.68
N GLU A 25 12.72 -2.29 22.97
CA GLU A 25 11.30 -2.14 22.70
C GLU A 25 10.54 -2.04 24.03
N ALA A 26 9.72 -1.02 24.17
CA ALA A 26 8.92 -0.82 25.36
C ALA A 26 7.61 -0.11 25.01
N ARG A 27 6.62 -0.27 25.89
CA ARG A 27 5.29 0.33 25.77
C ARG A 27 4.85 0.85 27.12
N TRP A 28 4.53 2.13 27.21
CA TRP A 28 4.13 2.81 28.45
C TRP A 28 2.80 3.56 28.25
N THR A 29 1.81 3.23 29.08
CA THR A 29 0.59 4.02 29.18
C THR A 29 0.89 5.34 29.89
N LEU A 30 0.69 6.46 29.20
CA LEU A 30 0.87 7.82 29.74
C LEU A 30 -0.35 8.29 30.55
N GLY A 31 -1.48 7.59 30.42
CA GLY A 31 -2.75 7.89 31.07
C GLY A 31 -3.82 8.31 30.07
N THR A 32 -4.87 8.98 30.54
CA THR A 32 -6.00 9.40 29.70
C THR A 32 -6.03 10.90 29.47
N PHE A 33 -6.30 11.33 28.24
CA PHE A 33 -6.54 12.71 27.85
C PHE A 33 -7.91 12.82 27.17
N ASN A 34 -8.82 13.65 27.71
CA ASN A 34 -10.22 13.74 27.25
C ASN A 34 -10.94 12.38 27.15
N GLY A 35 -10.64 11.45 28.07
CA GLY A 35 -11.22 10.10 28.06
C GLY A 35 -10.60 9.13 27.05
N ILE A 36 -9.59 9.56 26.30
CA ILE A 36 -8.84 8.73 25.35
C ILE A 36 -7.51 8.34 26.00
N GLU A 37 -7.20 7.06 26.02
CA GLU A 37 -5.93 6.55 26.55
C GLU A 37 -4.78 6.91 25.61
N LEU A 38 -3.65 7.30 26.20
CA LEU A 38 -2.43 7.66 25.50
C LEU A 38 -1.33 6.66 25.83
N GLU A 39 -0.65 6.19 24.79
CA GLU A 39 0.45 5.25 24.87
C GLU A 39 1.72 5.87 24.26
N LEU A 40 2.86 5.61 24.89
CA LEU A 40 4.18 5.82 24.30
C LEU A 40 4.80 4.45 24.03
N ALA A 41 5.15 4.17 22.78
CA ALA A 41 5.79 2.93 22.38
C ALA A 41 7.11 3.23 21.66
N GLY A 42 8.12 2.41 21.90
CA GLY A 42 9.37 2.37 21.13
C GLY A 42 9.42 1.07 20.33
N TYR A 43 9.75 1.15 19.05
CA TYR A 43 9.90 0.01 18.15
C TYR A 43 11.28 0.06 17.52
N GLU A 44 11.88 -1.11 17.31
CA GLU A 44 13.10 -1.21 16.53
C GLU A 44 12.83 -0.80 15.08
N SER A 45 13.69 0.06 14.55
CA SER A 45 13.64 0.57 13.19
C SER A 45 15.03 0.65 12.61
N ILE A 46 15.10 0.86 11.30
CA ILE A 46 16.36 1.16 10.61
C ILE A 46 16.32 2.66 10.32
N ASP A 47 17.38 3.39 10.69
CA ASP A 47 17.49 4.81 10.40
C ASP A 47 17.86 5.09 8.93
N ASP A 48 17.97 6.37 8.57
CA ASP A 48 18.29 6.80 7.21
C ASP A 48 19.70 6.33 6.76
N GLU A 49 20.56 6.02 7.72
CA GLU A 49 21.91 5.50 7.52
C GLU A 49 21.97 3.97 7.39
N GLY A 50 20.84 3.27 7.57
CA GLY A 50 20.78 1.81 7.49
C GLY A 50 21.14 1.11 8.80
N GLU A 51 21.29 1.85 9.89
CA GLU A 51 21.66 1.32 11.20
C GLU A 51 20.44 1.04 12.07
N ARG A 52 20.60 0.07 12.98
CA ARG A 52 19.54 -0.29 13.94
C ARG A 52 19.33 0.87 14.91
N SER A 53 18.12 1.40 14.94
CA SER A 53 17.70 2.47 15.83
C SER A 53 16.36 2.14 16.51
N LEU A 54 15.91 3.00 17.42
CA LEU A 54 14.61 2.85 18.07
C LEU A 54 13.74 4.07 17.72
N SER A 55 12.69 3.86 16.96
CA SER A 55 11.66 4.88 16.70
C SER A 55 10.65 4.88 17.83
N THR A 56 10.25 6.05 18.31
CA THR A 56 9.26 6.16 19.38
C THR A 56 8.03 6.90 18.90
N PHE A 57 6.85 6.36 19.19
CA PHE A 57 5.57 6.91 18.80
C PHE A 57 4.72 7.19 20.03
N ILE A 58 3.98 8.29 19.98
CA ILE A 58 2.85 8.49 20.87
C ILE A 58 1.57 8.18 20.11
N THR A 59 0.71 7.39 20.72
CA THR A 59 -0.54 6.91 20.14
C THR A 59 -1.68 7.24 21.07
N ALA A 60 -2.68 7.94 20.56
CA ALA A 60 -3.97 8.09 21.20
C ALA A 60 -4.87 6.92 20.78
N LEU A 61 -5.40 6.17 21.74
CA LEU A 61 -6.17 4.95 21.49
C LEU A 61 -7.61 5.28 21.06
N HIS A 62 -7.76 5.77 19.83
CA HIS A 62 -9.02 5.97 19.12
C HIS A 62 -8.92 5.46 17.68
N HIS A 63 -10.05 5.44 16.97
CA HIS A 63 -10.13 4.92 15.59
C HIS A 63 -9.91 5.98 14.50
N GLY A 64 -9.41 7.16 14.87
CA GLY A 64 -9.16 8.25 13.93
C GLY A 64 -7.94 8.00 13.06
N GLU A 65 -7.78 8.82 12.02
CA GLU A 65 -6.68 8.71 11.04
C GLU A 65 -5.35 9.13 11.65
N ASN A 66 -5.33 10.26 12.37
CA ASN A 66 -4.10 10.86 12.90
C ASN A 66 -3.82 10.47 14.34
N ARG A 67 -4.06 9.19 14.70
CA ARG A 67 -4.04 8.74 16.10
C ARG A 67 -2.64 8.62 16.69
N ASP A 68 -1.63 8.48 15.85
CA ASP A 68 -0.24 8.29 16.25
C ASP A 68 0.70 9.26 15.53
N PHE A 69 1.82 9.55 16.17
CA PHE A 69 2.91 10.26 15.52
C PHE A 69 4.26 9.99 16.18
N GLU A 70 5.30 10.07 15.38
CA GLU A 70 6.66 9.85 15.84
C GLU A 70 7.19 11.03 16.68
N LEU A 71 7.88 10.69 17.77
CA LEU A 71 8.61 11.58 18.65
C LEU A 71 10.11 11.46 18.38
N THR A 72 10.63 12.31 17.49
CA THR A 72 12.07 12.37 17.23
C THR A 72 12.78 13.31 18.21
N GLY A 73 14.12 13.31 18.22
CA GLY A 73 14.90 14.30 18.95
C GLY A 73 14.68 15.75 18.46
N LYS A 74 14.06 15.93 17.29
CA LYS A 74 13.73 17.23 16.70
C LYS A 74 12.31 17.70 17.09
N THR A 75 11.50 16.85 17.72
CA THR A 75 10.12 17.19 18.10
C THR A 75 10.11 18.25 19.20
N ARG A 76 9.44 19.38 18.94
CA ARG A 76 9.32 20.48 19.90
C ARG A 76 8.27 20.15 20.98
N PRO A 77 8.45 20.61 22.24
CA PRO A 77 7.46 20.37 23.30
C PRO A 77 6.04 20.83 22.94
N GLY A 78 5.89 22.01 22.32
CA GLY A 78 4.57 22.50 21.91
C GLY A 78 3.83 21.60 20.92
N THR A 79 4.58 20.85 20.10
CA THR A 79 4.04 19.97 19.06
C THR A 79 3.38 18.73 19.65
N VAL A 80 3.89 18.19 20.76
CA VAL A 80 3.39 16.93 21.35
C VAL A 80 1.90 17.04 21.70
N VAL A 81 1.58 17.92 22.64
CA VAL A 81 0.18 18.15 23.03
C VAL A 81 -0.64 18.72 21.87
N GLY A 82 -0.05 19.52 20.98
CA GLY A 82 -0.76 20.07 19.82
C GLY A 82 -1.25 19.01 18.85
N ARG A 83 -0.43 17.99 18.58
CA ARG A 83 -0.82 16.86 17.72
C ARG A 83 -1.86 15.98 18.39
N ILE A 84 -1.73 15.71 19.70
CA ILE A 84 -2.74 14.96 20.46
C ILE A 84 -4.09 15.69 20.41
N GLU A 85 -4.12 16.98 20.72
CA GLU A 85 -5.34 17.79 20.69
C GLU A 85 -5.96 17.86 19.29
N SER A 86 -5.14 18.05 18.26
CA SER A 86 -5.60 18.08 16.87
C SER A 86 -6.21 16.75 16.46
N SER A 87 -5.57 15.63 16.84
CA SER A 87 -6.06 14.28 16.54
C SER A 87 -7.44 14.05 17.14
N ILE A 88 -7.61 14.40 18.41
CA ILE A 88 -8.88 14.25 19.13
C ILE A 88 -9.96 15.19 18.57
N ARG A 89 -9.61 16.43 18.21
CA ARG A 89 -10.55 17.39 17.63
C ARG A 89 -11.07 16.95 16.26
N ASN A 90 -10.27 16.21 15.50
CA ASN A 90 -10.64 15.79 14.15
C ASN A 90 -11.55 14.55 14.13
N LEU A 91 -11.83 13.92 15.28
CA LEU A 91 -12.60 12.68 15.35
C LEU A 91 -14.01 12.76 14.74
N ASP A 92 -14.70 13.89 14.87
CA ASP A 92 -16.02 14.07 14.25
C ASP A 92 -15.93 14.09 12.72
N GLY A 93 -14.85 14.69 12.19
CA GLY A 93 -14.54 14.67 10.76
C GLY A 93 -14.20 13.27 10.27
N ASP A 94 -13.33 12.57 10.99
CA ASP A 94 -12.95 11.18 10.70
C ASP A 94 -14.20 10.27 10.68
N LEU A 95 -15.09 10.43 11.67
CA LEU A 95 -16.35 9.69 11.75
C LEU A 95 -17.27 9.99 10.56
N ALA A 96 -17.40 11.26 10.18
CA ALA A 96 -18.19 11.67 9.02
C ALA A 96 -17.61 11.07 7.72
N GLY A 97 -16.28 11.08 7.56
CA GLY A 97 -15.59 10.48 6.42
C GLY A 97 -15.82 8.96 6.34
N VAL A 98 -15.66 8.24 7.45
CA VAL A 98 -15.91 6.80 7.52
C VAL A 98 -17.37 6.48 7.18
N ARG A 99 -18.33 7.26 7.66
CA ARG A 99 -19.76 7.09 7.33
C ARG A 99 -20.04 7.29 5.84
N ALA A 100 -19.47 8.32 5.24
CA ALA A 100 -19.61 8.59 3.81
C ALA A 100 -19.01 7.45 2.97
N ASN A 101 -17.82 6.96 3.33
CA ASN A 101 -17.17 5.83 2.68
C ASN A 101 -17.99 4.54 2.79
N LEU A 102 -18.54 4.27 3.98
CA LEU A 102 -19.41 3.13 4.21
C LEU A 102 -20.68 3.21 3.34
N GLU A 103 -21.29 4.38 3.21
CA GLU A 103 -22.46 4.56 2.35
C GLU A 103 -22.12 4.39 0.86
N ALA A 104 -21.01 4.97 0.40
CA ALA A 104 -20.53 4.81 -0.97
C ALA A 104 -20.21 3.34 -1.30
N ASN A 105 -19.57 2.63 -0.37
CA ASN A 105 -19.25 1.21 -0.53
C ASN A 105 -20.51 0.35 -0.54
N LYS A 106 -21.53 0.64 0.28
CA LYS A 106 -22.83 -0.04 0.22
C LYS A 106 -23.50 0.12 -1.14
N ARG A 107 -23.46 1.33 -1.73
CA ARG A 107 -24.00 1.56 -3.10
C ARG A 107 -23.25 0.74 -4.15
N ARG A 108 -21.92 0.69 -4.07
CA ARG A 108 -21.09 -0.09 -5.01
C ARG A 108 -21.28 -1.58 -4.84
N LEU A 109 -21.41 -2.04 -3.59
CA LEU A 109 -21.60 -3.45 -3.26
C LEU A 109 -22.83 -4.03 -3.96
N ALA A 110 -23.97 -3.31 -3.94
CA ALA A 110 -25.17 -3.75 -4.64
C ALA A 110 -24.96 -3.94 -6.15
N ALA A 111 -24.15 -3.08 -6.78
CA ALA A 111 -23.82 -3.20 -8.20
C ALA A 111 -22.89 -4.39 -8.49
N PHE A 112 -21.97 -4.72 -7.57
CA PHE A 112 -21.13 -5.90 -7.68
C PHE A 112 -21.92 -7.19 -7.44
N GLU A 113 -22.80 -7.20 -6.44
CA GLU A 113 -23.67 -8.33 -6.12
C GLU A 113 -24.59 -8.70 -7.29
N ALA A 114 -25.14 -7.70 -8.00
CA ALA A 114 -25.95 -7.94 -9.19
C ALA A 114 -25.20 -8.66 -10.33
N ARG A 115 -23.86 -8.54 -10.38
CA ARG A 115 -23.01 -9.17 -11.38
C ARG A 115 -22.47 -10.53 -10.93
N LEU A 116 -22.62 -10.89 -9.65
CA LEU A 116 -22.14 -12.18 -9.16
C LEU A 116 -22.92 -13.31 -9.84
N GLY A 117 -22.19 -14.24 -10.47
CA GLY A 117 -22.76 -15.37 -11.19
C GLY A 117 -23.27 -15.06 -12.60
N GLN A 118 -23.14 -13.82 -13.09
CA GLN A 118 -23.32 -13.55 -14.52
C GLN A 118 -22.07 -14.00 -15.28
N ASP A 119 -22.29 -14.69 -16.41
CA ASP A 119 -21.22 -14.99 -17.34
C ASP A 119 -20.59 -13.70 -17.85
N PHE A 120 -19.28 -13.74 -18.08
CA PHE A 120 -18.58 -12.61 -18.67
C PHE A 120 -19.13 -12.39 -20.09
N PRO A 121 -19.63 -11.18 -20.42
CA PRO A 121 -20.35 -10.95 -21.68
C PRO A 121 -19.51 -11.29 -22.92
N ASP A 122 -18.19 -11.13 -22.83
CA ASP A 122 -17.26 -11.37 -23.93
C ASP A 122 -16.55 -12.73 -23.81
N THR A 123 -17.13 -13.72 -23.12
CA THR A 123 -16.54 -15.06 -22.97
C THR A 123 -16.26 -15.70 -24.33
N ALA A 124 -17.22 -15.65 -25.26
CA ALA A 124 -17.01 -16.19 -26.60
C ALA A 124 -15.88 -15.50 -27.37
N LEU A 125 -15.75 -14.18 -27.22
CA LEU A 125 -14.65 -13.42 -27.83
C LEU A 125 -13.31 -13.79 -27.19
N LEU A 126 -13.29 -14.02 -25.88
CA LEU A 126 -12.10 -14.48 -25.17
C LEU A 126 -11.69 -15.88 -25.65
N ASP A 127 -12.64 -16.79 -25.81
CA ASP A 127 -12.39 -18.14 -26.32
C ASP A 127 -11.84 -18.11 -27.75
N ASP A 128 -12.43 -17.30 -28.63
CA ASP A 128 -11.92 -17.07 -30.00
C ASP A 128 -10.48 -16.55 -29.97
N LYS A 129 -10.18 -15.60 -29.07
CA LYS A 129 -8.83 -15.04 -28.93
C LYS A 129 -7.83 -16.04 -28.38
N LEU A 130 -8.25 -16.92 -27.48
CA LEU A 130 -7.41 -18.02 -26.98
C LEU A 130 -7.12 -19.03 -28.09
N GLN A 131 -8.10 -19.36 -28.91
CA GLN A 131 -7.93 -20.26 -30.05
C GLN A 131 -6.95 -19.67 -31.09
N GLU A 132 -7.09 -18.39 -31.42
CA GLU A 132 -6.15 -17.67 -32.30
C GLU A 132 -4.72 -17.70 -31.72
N LEU A 133 -4.58 -17.54 -30.40
CA LEU A 133 -3.28 -17.62 -29.72
C LEU A 133 -2.65 -19.01 -29.85
N VAL A 134 -3.43 -20.07 -29.66
CA VAL A 134 -2.97 -21.47 -29.80
C VAL A 134 -2.52 -21.76 -31.22
N GLU A 135 -3.24 -21.26 -32.22
CA GLU A 135 -2.86 -21.40 -33.64
C GLU A 135 -1.55 -20.69 -33.94
N LEU A 136 -1.40 -19.44 -33.47
CA LEU A 136 -0.16 -18.68 -33.62
C LEU A 136 1.03 -19.34 -32.91
N GLU A 137 0.81 -19.92 -31.72
CA GLU A 137 1.85 -20.68 -31.00
C GLU A 137 2.26 -21.95 -31.75
N ALA A 138 1.31 -22.66 -32.36
CA ALA A 138 1.59 -23.84 -33.17
C ALA A 138 2.36 -23.49 -34.44
N ASP A 139 1.99 -22.40 -35.12
CA ASP A 139 2.69 -21.90 -36.30
C ASP A 139 4.12 -21.43 -35.94
N LEU A 140 4.28 -20.75 -34.80
CA LEU A 140 5.60 -20.33 -34.30
C LEU A 140 6.49 -21.53 -33.95
N ALA A 141 5.93 -22.55 -33.31
CA ALA A 141 6.65 -23.77 -32.97
C ALA A 141 7.09 -24.54 -34.23
N THR A 142 6.23 -24.57 -35.25
CA THR A 142 6.49 -25.23 -36.54
C THR A 142 7.57 -24.49 -37.32
N THR A 143 7.45 -23.16 -37.45
CA THR A 143 8.45 -22.32 -38.14
C THR A 143 9.79 -22.30 -37.42
N ARG A 144 9.82 -22.30 -36.08
CA ARG A 144 11.07 -22.45 -35.31
C ARG A 144 11.78 -23.77 -35.61
N GLY A 145 11.03 -24.87 -35.76
CA GLY A 145 11.55 -26.17 -36.17
C GLY A 145 12.03 -26.23 -37.63
N GLU A 146 11.67 -25.26 -38.47
CA GLU A 146 12.19 -25.08 -39.83
C GLU A 146 13.49 -24.26 -39.84
N PHE A 147 13.60 -23.23 -38.99
CA PHE A 147 14.85 -22.48 -38.80
C PHE A 147 15.93 -23.30 -38.09
N GLU A 148 15.57 -24.19 -37.18
CA GLU A 148 16.54 -25.05 -36.46
C GLU A 148 16.97 -26.29 -37.28
N ARG A 149 16.17 -26.78 -38.24
CA ARG A 149 16.58 -27.89 -39.14
C ARG A 149 17.47 -27.46 -40.31
N GLY A 150 17.65 -26.16 -40.53
CA GLY A 150 18.45 -25.60 -41.62
C GLY A 150 19.86 -25.15 -41.24
N THR A 151 20.22 -25.11 -39.96
CA THR A 151 21.50 -24.52 -39.50
C THR A 151 22.59 -25.53 -39.16
N ASP A 152 22.49 -26.77 -39.64
CA ASP A 152 23.57 -27.77 -39.59
C ASP A 152 24.46 -27.74 -40.84
N GLY A 153 24.42 -26.68 -41.64
CA GLY A 153 25.22 -26.57 -42.86
C GLY A 153 25.56 -25.13 -43.20
N GLU A 154 26.84 -24.80 -43.00
CA GLU A 154 27.56 -23.67 -43.58
C GLU A 154 27.10 -22.26 -43.13
N ALA A 155 27.97 -21.57 -42.39
CA ALA A 155 27.90 -20.12 -42.28
C ALA A 155 28.63 -19.48 -43.47
N PRO A 156 27.97 -18.65 -44.29
CA PRO A 156 28.65 -17.61 -45.03
C PRO A 156 28.41 -16.28 -44.33
N GLN A 157 29.52 -15.63 -43.99
CA GLN A 157 29.59 -14.20 -43.71
C GLN A 157 28.95 -13.45 -44.87
N LEU A 158 27.88 -12.69 -44.61
CA LEU A 158 27.39 -11.68 -45.54
C LEU A 158 27.31 -10.35 -44.82
N GLU A 159 28.02 -9.43 -45.43
CA GLU A 159 28.38 -8.10 -44.99
C GLU A 159 27.13 -7.23 -44.78
N CYS A 160 27.17 -6.41 -43.74
CA CYS A 160 26.22 -5.31 -43.57
C CYS A 160 26.42 -4.28 -44.68
N GLU A 161 25.54 -4.28 -45.67
CA GLU A 161 25.29 -3.09 -46.49
C GLU A 161 23.95 -2.47 -46.13
N SER A 162 23.99 -1.14 -46.18
CA SER A 162 23.13 -0.19 -45.48
C SER A 162 21.91 0.22 -46.32
N ASP A 163 20.94 0.82 -45.63
CA ASP A 163 19.93 1.76 -46.16
C ASP A 163 18.81 1.14 -47.03
N GLN A 164 17.53 1.21 -46.64
CA GLN A 164 16.79 2.45 -46.47
C GLN A 164 15.64 2.30 -45.45
N ARG A 165 15.65 3.17 -44.44
CA ARG A 165 14.52 3.37 -43.52
C ARG A 165 13.51 4.34 -44.18
N GLU A 166 12.43 3.80 -44.73
CA GLU A 166 11.25 4.63 -45.02
C GLU A 166 10.50 4.88 -43.70
N ARG A 167 10.57 6.14 -43.27
CA ARG A 167 9.97 6.67 -42.04
C ARG A 167 8.43 6.62 -42.13
N LEU A 168 7.79 5.87 -41.23
CA LEU A 168 6.41 6.19 -40.84
C LEU A 168 6.40 7.40 -39.88
N PRO A 169 5.41 8.32 -39.99
CA PRO A 169 5.32 9.46 -39.10
C PRO A 169 4.99 9.01 -37.67
N PRO A 170 5.50 9.71 -36.64
CA PRO A 170 5.26 9.35 -35.26
C PRO A 170 3.77 9.53 -34.91
N VAL A 171 3.15 8.46 -34.41
CA VAL A 171 1.87 8.55 -33.71
C VAL A 171 2.10 9.37 -32.44
N ALA A 172 1.41 10.49 -32.32
CA ALA A 172 1.43 11.33 -31.14
C ALA A 172 0.76 10.59 -29.96
N LEU A 173 1.57 10.11 -29.03
CA LEU A 173 1.11 9.67 -27.70
C LEU A 173 0.65 10.90 -26.89
N PRO A 174 -0.49 10.85 -26.18
CA PRO A 174 -0.86 11.89 -25.24
C PRO A 174 0.14 11.94 -24.06
N PRO A 175 0.35 13.11 -23.44
CA PRO A 175 1.33 13.28 -22.38
C PRO A 175 1.00 12.40 -21.16
N SER A 176 1.99 11.61 -20.77
CA SER A 176 2.01 10.74 -19.59
C SER A 176 2.19 11.56 -18.31
N ASP A 177 1.12 12.19 -17.84
CA ASP A 177 1.04 12.85 -16.51
C ASP A 177 0.10 12.12 -15.54
N ALA A 178 -0.10 10.81 -15.72
CA ALA A 178 -0.78 9.98 -14.74
C ALA A 178 0.22 9.52 -13.65
N LYS A 179 0.12 10.13 -12.45
CA LYS A 179 0.76 9.59 -11.24
C LYS A 179 0.34 8.13 -11.04
N PRO A 180 1.25 7.23 -10.65
CA PRO A 180 0.90 5.83 -10.40
C PRO A 180 -0.12 5.75 -9.26
N VAL A 181 -1.31 5.26 -9.55
CA VAL A 181 -2.30 4.88 -8.54
C VAL A 181 -1.82 3.56 -7.94
N LYS A 182 -1.27 3.59 -6.73
CA LYS A 182 -1.10 2.37 -5.93
C LYS A 182 -2.48 1.84 -5.60
N LEU A 183 -2.83 0.70 -6.20
CA LEU A 183 -4.03 -0.05 -5.87
C LEU A 183 -3.65 -1.07 -4.78
N ASP A 184 -3.74 -0.67 -3.51
CA ASP A 184 -3.57 -1.59 -2.39
C ASP A 184 -4.85 -2.43 -2.27
N ILE A 185 -4.88 -3.57 -2.97
CA ILE A 185 -5.94 -4.57 -2.82
C ILE A 185 -5.65 -5.35 -1.54
N HIS A 186 -6.29 -4.96 -0.44
CA HIS A 186 -6.31 -5.76 0.78
C HIS A 186 -7.36 -6.86 0.63
N ILE A 187 -6.96 -8.03 0.14
CA ILE A 187 -7.80 -9.24 0.15
C ILE A 187 -7.82 -9.76 1.58
N ALA A 188 -8.81 -9.33 2.36
CA ALA A 188 -9.12 -9.96 3.64
C ALA A 188 -9.66 -11.36 3.35
N SER A 189 -8.84 -12.38 3.61
CA SER A 189 -9.26 -13.78 3.59
C SER A 189 -10.19 -14.02 4.79
N PRO A 190 -11.47 -14.43 4.60
CA PRO A 190 -12.30 -14.81 5.73
C PRO A 190 -11.93 -16.24 6.14
N ALA A 191 -11.39 -16.37 7.35
CA ALA A 191 -11.17 -17.65 8.00
C ALA A 191 -12.48 -18.45 8.05
N MET A 192 -12.50 -19.62 7.41
CA MET A 192 -13.53 -20.63 7.59
C MET A 192 -13.51 -21.11 9.04
N SER A 193 -14.50 -20.71 9.83
CA SER A 193 -14.82 -21.35 11.10
C SER A 193 -15.74 -22.54 10.83
N ALA A 194 -15.15 -23.72 10.65
CA ALA A 194 -15.89 -24.97 10.63
C ALA A 194 -16.11 -25.43 12.07
N SER A 195 -17.32 -25.20 12.58
CA SER A 195 -17.80 -25.84 13.82
C SER A 195 -18.29 -27.25 13.47
N LEU A 196 -17.46 -28.26 13.75
CA LEU A 196 -17.87 -29.66 13.72
C LEU A 196 -18.44 -30.02 15.10
N HIS A 197 -19.77 -30.05 15.20
CA HIS A 197 -20.48 -30.76 16.27
C HIS A 197 -20.38 -32.26 15.97
N ILE A 198 -19.77 -33.02 16.87
CA ILE A 198 -20.00 -34.47 16.95
C ILE A 198 -20.71 -34.70 18.29
N ALA A 199 -21.89 -35.32 18.18
CA ALA A 199 -22.70 -35.81 19.27
C ALA A 199 -22.11 -37.06 19.91
#